data_AF-A0A1L8DUU2-F1
#
_entry.id   AF-A0A1L8DUU2-F1
#
_cell.length_a   1.000
_cell.length_b   1.000
_cell.length_c   1.000
_cell.angle_alpha   90.00
_cell.angle_beta   90.00
_cell.angle_gamma   90.00
#
_symmetry.space_group_name_H-M   'P 1'
#
loop_
_entity.id
_entity.type
_entity.pdbx_description
1 polymer ?
#
loop_
_entity_poly.entity_id
_entity_poly.type
_entity_poly.pdbx_seq_one_letter_code
_entity_poly.pdbx_strand_id
1 'polypeptide(L)'
;MQTYGRKVSDHKKLMALLVAAVAIVVALYHVPGKHQAYIDMIRLHMWFVTYWVGLGVLSSVGLGTGLHTFLLYLGPHIASVTMAAYECNSLNFPKPPYPDEIICPEKVDPTFIPSLWNIMGKVRVEAFLWGAGTALGELPPYFMAKAARLSGYDPDDAEDLQEFEELKKKREQGVDLNYLDRAKIFMERIVERVGFPGILACASIPNPLFDLAGITCGHFLVPFWTFFGATLIGKAVIKMHIQKIFVIIAFNEILIGKALDVLKHIPIMGKRLQEPFKAFLQNQKARLHRGQAKKASESGNFLARLFEKFVVAMIVYFVVSIINSLAQSYHKRIHKKGGKVHRKVARD
;
A
#
# COMPACT_ATOMS: atom_id res chain seq x y z
N MET A 1 -8.29 -36.58 -7.10
CA MET A 1 -6.89 -36.91 -6.75
C MET A 1 -6.09 -37.52 -7.92
N GLN A 2 -6.68 -38.37 -8.78
CA GLN A 2 -5.96 -39.02 -9.90
C GLN A 2 -5.41 -38.07 -10.99
N THR A 3 -6.00 -36.88 -11.17
CA THR A 3 -5.54 -35.88 -12.17
C THR A 3 -4.28 -35.12 -11.76
N TYR A 4 -4.01 -34.96 -10.46
CA TYR A 4 -2.79 -34.30 -9.97
C TYR A 4 -1.57 -35.23 -10.08
N GLY A 5 -1.73 -36.53 -9.79
CA GLY A 5 -0.64 -37.52 -9.88
C GLY A 5 -0.08 -37.69 -11.30
N ARG A 6 -0.92 -37.61 -12.34
CA ARG A 6 -0.48 -37.66 -13.75
C ARG A 6 0.36 -36.44 -14.15
N LYS A 7 -0.05 -35.22 -13.75
CA LYS A 7 0.71 -33.97 -14.02
C LYS A 7 2.07 -33.91 -13.30
N VAL A 8 2.17 -34.48 -12.11
CA VAL A 8 3.43 -34.62 -11.36
C VAL A 8 4.40 -35.55 -12.10
N SER A 9 3.89 -36.56 -12.81
CA SER A 9 4.73 -37.48 -13.60
C SER A 9 5.39 -36.82 -14.82
N ASP A 10 4.71 -35.87 -15.47
CA ASP A 10 5.24 -35.16 -16.63
C ASP A 10 6.33 -34.14 -16.24
N HIS A 11 6.36 -33.70 -14.99
CA HIS A 11 7.31 -32.72 -14.46
C HIS A 11 8.35 -33.34 -13.51
N LYS A 12 8.54 -34.66 -13.52
CA LYS A 12 9.49 -35.38 -12.63
C LYS A 12 10.89 -34.77 -12.66
N LYS A 13 11.38 -34.38 -13.84
CA LYS A 13 12.69 -33.72 -14.01
C LYS A 13 12.73 -32.33 -13.34
N LEU A 14 11.69 -31.52 -13.51
CA LEU A 14 11.56 -30.20 -12.90
C LEU A 14 11.44 -30.30 -11.37
N MET A 15 10.66 -31.26 -10.87
CA MET A 15 10.53 -31.53 -9.44
C MET A 15 11.85 -32.01 -8.84
N ALA A 16 12.56 -32.93 -9.51
CA ALA A 16 13.89 -33.36 -9.07
C ALA A 16 14.90 -32.21 -9.05
N LEU A 17 14.88 -31.33 -10.06
CA LEU A 17 15.71 -30.12 -10.10
C LEU A 17 15.39 -29.16 -8.96
N LEU A 18 14.10 -28.94 -8.66
CA LEU A 18 13.67 -28.11 -7.55
C LEU A 18 14.09 -28.70 -6.20
N VAL A 19 13.90 -30.00 -6.00
CA VAL A 19 14.31 -30.68 -4.76
C VAL A 19 15.82 -30.64 -4.59
N ALA A 20 16.59 -30.87 -5.66
CA ALA A 20 18.04 -30.76 -5.64
C ALA A 20 18.49 -29.31 -5.35
N ALA A 21 17.87 -28.31 -5.95
CA ALA A 21 18.15 -26.91 -5.68
C ALA A 21 17.84 -26.53 -4.21
N VAL A 22 16.70 -26.98 -3.67
CA VAL A 22 16.36 -26.77 -2.26
C VAL A 22 17.37 -27.48 -1.35
N ALA A 23 17.76 -28.72 -1.66
CA ALA A 23 18.76 -29.45 -0.88
C ALA A 23 20.12 -28.75 -0.88
N ILE A 24 20.55 -28.20 -2.03
CA ILE A 24 21.78 -27.42 -2.14
C ILE A 24 21.70 -26.13 -1.30
N VAL A 25 20.58 -25.42 -1.34
CA VAL A 25 20.37 -24.20 -0.53
C VAL A 25 20.37 -24.51 0.96
N VAL A 26 19.73 -25.61 1.37
CA VAL A 26 19.70 -26.07 2.77
C VAL A 26 21.11 -26.49 3.22
N ALA A 27 21.85 -27.21 2.38
CA ALA A 27 23.23 -27.59 2.67
C ALA A 27 24.13 -26.34 2.83
N LEU A 28 24.04 -25.37 1.91
CA LEU A 28 24.77 -24.10 2.00
C LEU A 28 24.39 -23.30 3.25
N TYR A 29 23.15 -23.42 3.75
CA TYR A 29 22.70 -22.72 4.95
C TYR A 29 23.26 -23.31 6.24
N HIS A 30 23.39 -24.64 6.30
CA HIS A 30 23.81 -25.36 7.50
C HIS A 30 25.31 -25.66 7.57
N VAL A 31 26.03 -25.63 6.44
CA VAL A 31 27.47 -25.86 6.43
C VAL A 31 28.19 -24.59 6.91
N PRO A 32 28.97 -24.65 8.00
CA PRO A 32 29.74 -23.49 8.44
C PRO A 32 30.87 -23.20 7.45
N GLY A 33 31.00 -21.94 7.03
CA GLY A 33 32.10 -21.51 6.17
C GLY A 33 32.11 -20.02 5.87
N LYS A 34 33.11 -19.57 5.11
CA LYS A 34 33.24 -18.15 4.69
C LYS A 34 32.04 -17.66 3.87
N HIS A 35 31.29 -18.58 3.25
CA HIS A 35 30.06 -18.30 2.54
C HIS A 35 28.91 -17.85 3.46
N GLN A 36 28.97 -18.15 4.77
CA GLN A 36 27.93 -17.77 5.72
C GLN A 36 27.76 -16.25 5.84
N ALA A 37 28.85 -15.48 5.76
CA ALA A 37 28.77 -14.01 5.74
C ALA A 37 27.97 -13.48 4.54
N TYR A 38 28.11 -14.12 3.37
CA TYR A 38 27.35 -13.78 2.17
C TYR A 38 25.89 -14.23 2.30
N ILE A 39 25.64 -15.40 2.90
CA ILE A 39 24.28 -15.90 3.17
C ILE A 39 23.55 -15.00 4.16
N ASP A 40 24.21 -14.54 5.23
CA ASP A 40 23.63 -13.63 6.21
C ASP A 40 23.34 -12.26 5.59
N MET A 41 24.24 -11.74 4.75
CA MET A 41 24.01 -10.55 3.93
C MET A 41 22.79 -10.72 3.02
N ILE A 42 22.70 -11.82 2.26
CA ILE A 42 21.57 -12.11 1.36
C ILE A 42 20.28 -12.25 2.16
N ARG A 43 20.30 -12.95 3.30
CA ARG A 43 19.14 -13.14 4.18
C ARG A 43 18.60 -11.81 4.68
N LEU A 44 19.47 -10.94 5.16
CA LEU A 44 19.07 -9.63 5.68
C LEU A 44 18.46 -8.76 4.58
N HIS A 45 19.08 -8.70 3.39
CA HIS A 45 18.57 -7.93 2.26
C HIS A 45 17.27 -8.52 1.70
N MET A 46 17.17 -9.85 1.61
CA MET A 46 15.95 -10.53 1.16
C MET A 46 14.80 -10.28 2.14
N TRP A 47 15.02 -10.45 3.44
CA TRP A 47 14.01 -10.18 4.46
C TRP A 47 13.55 -8.72 4.43
N PHE A 48 14.50 -7.79 4.30
CA PHE A 48 14.20 -6.36 4.14
C PHE A 48 13.32 -6.08 2.92
N VAL A 49 13.65 -6.67 1.76
CA VAL A 49 12.86 -6.52 0.54
C VAL A 49 11.47 -7.14 0.69
N THR A 50 11.39 -8.38 1.18
CA THR A 50 10.14 -9.09 1.39
C THR A 50 9.23 -8.35 2.38
N TYR A 51 9.80 -7.80 3.45
CA TYR A 51 9.05 -7.03 4.44
C TYR A 51 8.41 -5.78 3.84
N TRP A 52 9.21 -4.91 3.20
CA TRP A 52 8.70 -3.65 2.65
C TRP A 52 7.77 -3.84 1.45
N VAL A 53 8.13 -4.74 0.53
CA VAL A 53 7.26 -5.07 -0.62
C VAL A 53 5.98 -5.75 -0.13
N GLY A 54 6.10 -6.70 0.80
CA GLY A 54 4.95 -7.42 1.36
C GLY A 54 3.96 -6.49 2.07
N LEU A 55 4.44 -5.58 2.91
CA LEU A 55 3.59 -4.55 3.53
C LEU A 55 2.93 -3.65 2.49
N GLY A 56 3.66 -3.29 1.43
CA GLY A 56 3.10 -2.56 0.29
C GLY A 56 1.97 -3.31 -0.40
N VAL A 57 2.14 -4.61 -0.69
CA VAL A 57 1.09 -5.46 -1.28
C VAL A 57 -0.11 -5.55 -0.36
N LEU A 58 0.10 -5.80 0.94
CA LEU A 58 -0.98 -5.90 1.92
C LEU A 58 -1.75 -4.58 2.08
N SER A 59 -1.08 -3.43 1.93
CA SER A 59 -1.73 -2.11 1.96
C SER A 59 -2.72 -1.89 0.81
N SER A 60 -2.56 -2.65 -0.27
CA SER A 60 -3.29 -2.56 -1.53
C SER A 60 -4.37 -3.63 -1.66
N VAL A 61 -4.01 -4.90 -1.42
CA VAL A 61 -4.88 -6.07 -1.69
C VAL A 61 -5.99 -6.23 -0.62
N GLY A 62 -5.79 -5.68 0.59
CA GLY A 62 -6.49 -6.19 1.75
C GLY A 62 -7.58 -5.34 2.39
N LEU A 63 -7.63 -4.00 2.24
CA LEU A 63 -8.30 -3.19 3.28
C LEU A 63 -8.87 -1.82 2.85
N GLY A 64 -8.80 -1.44 1.57
CA GLY A 64 -9.36 -0.17 1.06
C GLY A 64 -8.76 1.12 1.66
N THR A 65 -7.80 1.03 2.59
CA THR A 65 -7.21 2.19 3.29
C THR A 65 -5.69 2.11 3.29
N GLY A 66 -5.07 2.10 2.10
CA GLY A 66 -3.60 2.17 1.97
C GLY A 66 -2.96 3.37 2.71
N LEU A 67 -3.73 4.42 3.01
CA LEU A 67 -3.33 5.50 3.92
C LEU A 67 -3.14 5.03 5.38
N HIS A 68 -4.03 4.16 5.88
CA HIS A 68 -3.95 3.63 7.24
C HIS A 68 -2.70 2.76 7.41
N THR A 69 -2.45 1.83 6.48
CA THR A 69 -1.24 0.98 6.52
C THR A 69 0.03 1.82 6.39
N PHE A 70 0.01 2.88 5.56
CA PHE A 70 1.09 3.86 5.51
C PHE A 70 1.34 4.52 6.87
N LEU A 71 0.29 5.02 7.54
CA LEU A 71 0.39 5.68 8.85
C LEU A 71 0.83 4.75 9.98
N LEU A 72 0.67 3.43 9.83
CA LEU A 72 1.09 2.46 10.85
C LEU A 72 2.53 1.98 10.69
N TYR A 73 3.06 1.93 9.46
CA TYR A 73 4.36 1.32 9.19
C TYR A 73 5.36 2.30 8.58
N LEU A 74 5.13 2.73 7.33
CA LEU A 74 6.10 3.57 6.61
C LEU A 74 6.18 5.00 7.16
N GLY A 75 5.05 5.59 7.55
CA GLY A 75 4.98 6.93 8.14
C GLY A 75 5.79 7.05 9.44
N PRO A 76 5.55 6.20 10.46
CA PRO A 76 6.32 6.19 11.70
C PRO A 76 7.80 5.93 11.49
N HIS A 77 8.14 5.07 10.53
CA HIS A 77 9.53 4.84 10.13
C HIS A 77 10.20 6.11 9.58
N ILE A 78 9.57 6.80 8.64
CA ILE A 78 10.12 8.07 8.10
C ILE A 78 10.24 9.11 9.21
N ALA A 79 9.25 9.18 10.11
CA ALA A 79 9.27 10.06 11.26
C ALA A 79 10.44 9.74 12.20
N SER A 80 10.68 8.48 12.53
CA SER A 80 11.80 8.08 13.40
C SER A 80 13.16 8.41 12.78
N VAL A 81 13.34 8.18 11.48
CA VAL A 81 14.57 8.57 10.75
C VAL A 81 14.75 10.08 10.77
N THR A 82 13.66 10.83 10.56
CA THR A 82 13.69 12.29 10.53
C THR A 82 14.11 12.85 11.89
N MET A 83 13.53 12.36 12.98
CA MET A 83 13.85 12.81 14.33
C MET A 83 15.29 12.44 14.72
N ALA A 84 15.70 11.18 14.48
CA ALA A 84 17.07 10.73 14.73
C ALA A 84 18.09 11.58 13.96
N ALA A 85 17.77 11.99 12.72
CA ALA A 85 18.63 12.87 11.96
C ALA A 85 18.83 14.23 12.64
N TYR A 86 17.75 14.89 13.07
CA TYR A 86 17.84 16.19 13.74
C TYR A 86 18.42 16.12 15.17
N GLU A 87 18.19 15.03 15.90
CA GLU A 87 18.77 14.81 17.24
C GLU A 87 20.27 14.58 17.18
N CYS A 88 20.72 13.70 16.28
CA CYS A 88 22.14 13.39 16.11
C CYS A 88 22.90 14.42 15.26
N ASN A 89 22.19 15.40 14.68
CA ASN A 89 22.72 16.29 13.63
C ASN A 89 23.48 15.55 12.51
N SER A 90 23.09 14.31 12.23
CA SER A 90 23.78 13.41 11.33
C SER A 90 22.82 12.37 10.78
N LEU A 91 23.06 11.90 9.56
CA LEU A 91 22.35 10.77 8.96
C LEU A 91 23.11 9.44 9.08
N ASN A 92 24.29 9.47 9.71
CA ASN A 92 25.15 8.31 9.89
C ASN A 92 24.90 7.60 11.24
N PHE A 93 23.62 7.36 11.54
CA PHE A 93 23.18 6.50 12.64
C PHE A 93 22.76 5.12 12.08
N PRO A 94 22.69 4.07 12.94
CA PRO A 94 22.43 2.69 12.54
C PRO A 94 21.23 2.58 11.60
N LYS A 95 21.30 1.69 10.60
CA LYS A 95 20.16 1.45 9.70
C LYS A 95 19.08 0.62 10.44
N PRO A 96 17.81 0.71 10.02
CA PRO A 96 16.72 -0.11 10.54
C PRO A 96 17.03 -1.62 10.45
N PRO A 97 16.63 -2.44 11.43
CA PRO A 97 15.89 -2.09 12.64
C PRO A 97 16.75 -1.23 13.59
N TYR A 98 16.20 -0.08 13.98
CA TYR A 98 16.89 0.81 14.91
C TYR A 98 16.96 0.12 16.27
N PRO A 99 18.11 0.18 16.97
CA PRO A 99 18.16 -0.24 18.37
C PRO A 99 17.11 0.52 19.20
N ASP A 100 16.77 -0.01 20.38
CA ASP A 100 15.81 0.59 21.31
C ASP A 100 16.19 2.02 21.78
N GLU A 101 17.40 2.47 21.46
CA GLU A 101 17.88 3.82 21.70
C GLU A 101 18.58 4.34 20.43
N ILE A 102 18.38 5.61 20.10
CA ILE A 102 19.05 6.27 18.96
C ILE A 102 20.53 6.45 19.31
N ILE A 103 21.40 5.63 18.72
CA ILE A 103 22.85 5.75 18.89
C ILE A 103 23.40 6.76 17.87
N CYS A 104 23.76 7.94 18.35
CA CYS A 104 24.38 8.98 17.53
C CYS A 104 25.87 8.72 17.29
N PRO A 105 26.41 9.06 16.10
CA PRO A 105 27.84 8.94 15.84
C PRO A 105 28.65 9.97 16.66
N GLU A 106 29.84 9.58 17.12
CA GLU A 106 30.73 10.45 17.92
C GLU A 106 31.23 11.68 17.14
N LYS A 107 31.33 11.57 15.80
CA LYS A 107 31.74 12.66 14.92
C LYS A 107 30.63 12.98 13.93
N VAL A 108 30.23 14.25 13.92
CA VAL A 108 29.30 14.77 12.93
C VAL A 108 30.06 15.04 11.63
N ASP A 109 29.74 14.27 10.59
CA ASP A 109 30.29 14.48 9.26
C ASP A 109 29.49 15.59 8.54
N PRO A 110 30.15 16.68 8.10
CA PRO A 110 29.48 17.79 7.42
C PRO A 110 28.82 17.39 6.09
N THR A 111 29.14 16.23 5.52
CA THR A 111 28.44 15.71 4.32
C THR A 111 27.06 15.12 4.63
N PHE A 112 26.79 14.72 5.87
CA PHE A 112 25.57 14.03 6.29
C PHE A 112 24.64 14.88 7.16
N ILE A 113 24.64 16.20 6.94
CA ILE A 113 23.78 17.13 7.68
C ILE A 113 22.30 16.84 7.36
N PRO A 114 21.41 16.88 8.37
CA PRO A 114 19.97 16.71 8.18
C PRO A 114 19.41 17.79 7.25
N SER A 115 18.89 17.36 6.11
CA SER A 115 18.13 18.19 5.18
C SER A 115 16.97 17.36 4.63
N LEU A 116 15.92 18.03 4.11
CA LEU A 116 14.77 17.34 3.50
C LEU A 116 15.23 16.31 2.45
N TRP A 117 16.15 16.71 1.58
CA TRP A 117 16.69 15.88 0.51
C TRP A 117 17.53 14.71 1.03
N ASN A 118 18.39 14.95 2.03
CA ASN A 118 19.24 13.90 2.58
C ASN A 118 18.42 12.87 3.37
N ILE A 119 17.39 13.31 4.11
CA ILE A 119 16.45 12.41 4.82
C ILE A 119 15.63 11.62 3.80
N MET A 120 15.12 12.26 2.75
CA MET A 120 14.43 11.57 1.65
C MET A 120 15.32 10.51 0.97
N GLY A 121 16.61 10.80 0.85
CA GLY A 121 17.63 9.88 0.33
C GLY A 121 17.89 8.72 1.29
N LYS A 122 17.92 8.97 2.60
CA LYS A 122 18.13 7.94 3.62
C LYS A 122 17.01 6.89 3.64
N VAL A 123 15.74 7.31 3.52
CA VAL A 123 14.56 6.41 3.52
C VAL A 123 14.11 5.94 2.13
N ARG A 124 14.95 6.14 1.11
CA ARG A 124 14.53 5.98 -0.30
C ARG A 124 14.16 4.55 -0.65
N VAL A 125 14.88 3.58 -0.10
CA VAL A 125 14.75 2.17 -0.49
C VAL A 125 13.49 1.58 0.13
N GLU A 126 13.27 1.84 1.41
CA GLU A 126 12.07 1.45 2.17
C GLU A 126 10.81 2.00 1.50
N ALA A 127 10.81 3.31 1.20
CA ALA A 127 9.68 3.95 0.53
C ALA A 127 9.46 3.41 -0.89
N PHE A 128 10.52 3.22 -1.67
CA PHE A 128 10.40 2.67 -3.02
C PHE A 128 9.86 1.25 -3.01
N LEU A 129 10.40 0.36 -2.15
CA LEU A 129 9.95 -1.02 -2.02
C LEU A 129 8.49 -1.12 -1.55
N TRP A 130 8.09 -0.27 -0.59
CA TRP A 130 6.69 -0.14 -0.20
C TRP A 130 5.81 0.25 -1.39
N GLY A 131 6.18 1.33 -2.09
CA GLY A 131 5.42 1.81 -3.24
C GLY A 131 5.35 0.79 -4.38
N ALA A 132 6.44 0.05 -4.63
CA ALA A 132 6.47 -1.06 -5.57
C ALA A 132 5.54 -2.20 -5.14
N GLY A 133 5.51 -2.53 -3.85
CA GLY A 133 4.53 -3.45 -3.28
C GLY A 133 3.09 -2.98 -3.51
N THR A 134 2.81 -1.68 -3.34
CA THR A 134 1.46 -1.15 -3.61
C THR A 134 1.07 -1.26 -5.09
N ALA A 135 2.03 -1.13 -6.02
CA ALA A 135 1.76 -1.34 -7.45
C ALA A 135 1.53 -2.82 -7.78
N LEU A 136 2.28 -3.73 -7.14
CA LEU A 136 2.06 -5.17 -7.24
C LEU A 136 0.68 -5.60 -6.72
N GLY A 137 0.20 -4.95 -5.66
CA GLY A 137 -1.12 -5.23 -5.10
C GLY A 137 -2.29 -4.81 -5.99
N GLU A 138 -2.07 -4.02 -7.05
CA GLU A 138 -3.10 -3.70 -8.07
C GLU A 138 -3.15 -4.71 -9.21
N LEU A 139 -2.22 -5.67 -9.25
CA LEU A 139 -2.22 -6.73 -10.28
C LEU A 139 -3.42 -7.68 -10.17
N PRO A 140 -3.86 -8.13 -8.98
CA PRO A 140 -5.04 -8.99 -8.87
C PRO A 140 -6.30 -8.39 -9.54
N PRO A 141 -6.76 -7.17 -9.24
CA PRO A 141 -7.93 -6.60 -9.91
C PRO A 141 -7.72 -6.41 -11.42
N TYR A 142 -6.51 -6.02 -11.86
CA TYR A 142 -6.19 -5.91 -13.29
C TYR A 142 -6.34 -7.25 -14.03
N PHE A 143 -5.74 -8.32 -13.53
CA PHE A 143 -5.81 -9.62 -14.18
C PHE A 143 -7.21 -10.24 -14.07
N MET A 144 -7.92 -10.02 -12.96
CA MET A 144 -9.30 -10.46 -12.80
C MET A 144 -10.21 -9.81 -13.85
N ALA A 145 -10.18 -8.48 -13.98
CA ALA A 145 -10.99 -7.76 -14.96
C ALA A 145 -10.61 -8.12 -16.41
N LYS A 146 -9.32 -8.31 -16.68
CA LYS A 146 -8.82 -8.74 -17.99
C LYS A 146 -9.28 -10.15 -18.36
N ALA A 147 -9.19 -11.10 -17.42
CA ALA A 147 -9.64 -12.47 -17.62
C ALA A 147 -11.16 -12.55 -17.81
N ALA A 148 -11.93 -11.79 -17.04
CA ALA A 148 -13.38 -11.70 -17.19
C ALA A 148 -13.76 -11.21 -18.59
N ARG A 149 -13.11 -10.14 -19.07
CA ARG A 149 -13.35 -9.60 -20.42
C ARG A 149 -12.99 -10.59 -21.54
N LEU A 150 -11.86 -11.28 -21.43
CA LEU A 150 -11.38 -12.22 -22.47
C LEU A 150 -12.17 -13.52 -22.51
N SER A 151 -12.68 -13.98 -21.36
CA SER A 151 -13.45 -15.23 -21.28
C SER A 151 -14.92 -15.07 -21.64
N GLY A 152 -15.38 -13.84 -21.92
CA GLY A 152 -16.81 -13.56 -22.12
C GLY A 152 -17.65 -13.96 -20.91
N TYR A 153 -17.06 -13.91 -19.71
CA TYR A 153 -17.71 -14.30 -18.47
C TYR A 153 -18.96 -13.43 -18.26
N ASP A 154 -20.07 -14.04 -17.88
CA ASP A 154 -21.33 -13.35 -17.66
C ASP A 154 -21.11 -12.23 -16.62
N PRO A 155 -21.40 -10.95 -16.91
CA PRO A 155 -21.19 -9.83 -15.99
C PRO A 155 -21.84 -10.09 -14.62
N ASP A 156 -22.86 -10.94 -14.54
CA ASP A 156 -23.56 -11.39 -13.31
C ASP A 156 -22.71 -12.12 -12.24
N ASP A 157 -21.43 -12.34 -12.51
CA ASP A 157 -20.51 -13.03 -11.61
C ASP A 157 -19.47 -12.11 -10.94
N ALA A 158 -19.33 -10.86 -11.38
CA ALA A 158 -18.36 -9.90 -10.85
C ALA A 158 -19.03 -8.55 -10.57
N GLU A 159 -19.43 -8.31 -9.32
CA GLU A 159 -20.15 -7.10 -8.88
C GLU A 159 -19.46 -5.80 -9.32
N ASP A 160 -18.13 -5.72 -9.22
CA ASP A 160 -17.39 -4.52 -9.62
C ASP A 160 -17.47 -4.27 -11.13
N LEU A 161 -17.50 -5.31 -11.96
CA LEU A 161 -17.70 -5.17 -13.41
C LEU A 161 -19.16 -4.80 -13.74
N GLN A 162 -20.13 -5.33 -13.00
CA GLN A 162 -21.55 -4.96 -13.18
C GLN A 162 -21.75 -3.48 -12.89
N GLU A 163 -21.19 -2.96 -11.79
CA GLU A 163 -21.29 -1.54 -11.44
C GLU A 163 -20.75 -0.66 -12.59
N PHE A 164 -19.63 -1.06 -13.18
CA PHE A 164 -19.04 -0.36 -14.33
C PHE A 164 -19.89 -0.43 -15.61
N GLU A 165 -20.43 -1.60 -15.96
CA GLU A 165 -21.30 -1.74 -17.11
C GLU A 165 -22.65 -1.03 -16.91
N GLU A 166 -23.19 -1.03 -15.69
CA GLU A 166 -24.39 -0.27 -15.32
C GLU A 166 -24.15 1.23 -15.40
N LEU A 167 -22.99 1.73 -14.94
CA LEU A 167 -22.59 3.13 -15.11
C LEU A 167 -22.52 3.51 -16.59
N LYS A 168 -22.01 2.61 -17.43
CA LYS A 168 -21.96 2.80 -18.89
C LYS A 168 -23.35 2.82 -19.53
N LYS A 169 -24.25 1.93 -19.10
CA LYS A 169 -25.66 1.91 -19.54
C LYS A 169 -26.42 3.15 -19.08
N LYS A 170 -26.26 3.59 -17.82
CA LYS A 170 -26.86 4.84 -17.30
C LYS A 170 -26.42 6.06 -18.11
N ARG A 171 -25.14 6.09 -18.53
CA ARG A 171 -24.59 7.10 -19.43
C ARG A 171 -25.24 7.06 -20.82
N GLU A 172 -25.38 5.89 -21.43
CA GLU A 172 -26.03 5.72 -22.74
C GLU A 172 -27.53 6.09 -22.69
N GLN A 173 -28.17 5.91 -21.53
CA GLN A 173 -29.56 6.27 -21.27
C GLN A 173 -29.77 7.74 -20.85
N GLY A 174 -28.71 8.53 -20.71
CA GLY A 174 -28.80 9.96 -20.38
C GLY A 174 -29.31 10.27 -18.96
N VAL A 175 -29.15 9.32 -18.02
CA VAL A 175 -29.60 9.47 -16.62
C VAL A 175 -28.66 10.40 -15.85
N ASP A 176 -29.20 11.22 -14.93
CA ASP A 176 -28.40 12.06 -14.04
C ASP A 176 -27.49 11.20 -13.13
N LEU A 177 -26.19 11.46 -13.22
CA LEU A 177 -25.15 10.71 -12.53
C LEU A 177 -24.75 11.42 -11.24
N ASN A 178 -24.52 10.67 -10.17
CA ASN A 178 -24.03 11.23 -8.91
C ASN A 178 -22.59 11.76 -9.09
N TYR A 179 -22.11 12.63 -8.20
CA TYR A 179 -20.76 13.22 -8.31
C TYR A 179 -19.65 12.15 -8.37
N LEU A 180 -19.81 11.06 -7.62
CA LEU A 180 -18.89 9.92 -7.65
C LEU A 180 -18.92 9.18 -8.98
N ASP A 181 -20.10 8.97 -9.55
CA ASP A 181 -20.28 8.30 -10.85
C ASP A 181 -19.67 9.14 -11.97
N ARG A 182 -19.83 10.47 -11.90
CA ARG A 182 -19.24 11.41 -12.84
C ARG A 182 -17.71 11.40 -12.75
N ALA A 183 -17.15 11.25 -11.56
CA ALA A 183 -15.70 11.09 -11.36
C ALA A 183 -15.19 9.75 -11.91
N LYS A 184 -15.93 8.64 -11.71
CA LYS A 184 -15.60 7.32 -12.28
C LYS A 184 -15.54 7.38 -13.82
N ILE A 185 -16.54 8.00 -14.46
CA ILE A 185 -16.61 8.17 -15.93
C ILE A 185 -15.54 9.12 -16.47
N PHE A 186 -15.21 10.19 -15.72
CA PHE A 186 -14.10 11.07 -16.10
C PHE A 186 -12.76 10.31 -16.09
N MET A 187 -12.56 9.47 -15.08
CA MET A 187 -11.37 8.63 -14.97
C MET A 187 -11.26 7.64 -16.13
N GLU A 188 -12.37 6.99 -16.49
CA GLU A 188 -12.49 6.12 -17.66
C GLU A 188 -11.99 6.84 -18.93
N ARG A 189 -12.52 8.03 -19.21
CA ARG A 189 -12.11 8.81 -20.40
C ARG A 189 -10.64 9.16 -20.40
N ILE A 190 -10.05 9.50 -19.24
CA ILE A 190 -8.63 9.82 -19.16
C ILE A 190 -7.80 8.57 -19.44
N VAL A 191 -8.14 7.43 -18.85
CA VAL A 191 -7.41 6.18 -19.05
C VAL A 191 -7.52 5.69 -20.49
N GLU A 192 -8.72 5.73 -21.08
CA GLU A 192 -8.95 5.34 -22.48
C GLU A 192 -8.26 6.27 -23.47
N ARG A 193 -8.34 7.59 -23.28
CA ARG A 193 -7.89 8.58 -24.27
C ARG A 193 -6.41 8.90 -24.18
N VAL A 194 -5.85 8.89 -22.97
CA VAL A 194 -4.46 9.31 -22.72
C VAL A 194 -3.55 8.09 -22.61
N GLY A 195 -4.05 6.93 -22.18
CA GLY A 195 -3.23 5.72 -22.03
C GLY A 195 -2.21 5.89 -20.89
N PHE A 196 -0.91 5.67 -21.17
CA PHE A 196 0.14 5.66 -20.14
C PHE A 196 0.16 6.90 -19.21
N PRO A 197 0.16 8.15 -19.71
CA PRO A 197 0.16 9.33 -18.84
C PRO A 197 -1.13 9.47 -18.03
N GLY A 198 -2.26 9.01 -18.57
CA GLY A 198 -3.54 8.96 -17.86
C GLY A 198 -3.44 8.04 -16.66
N ILE A 199 -3.01 6.79 -16.87
CA ILE A 199 -2.79 5.80 -15.81
C ILE A 199 -1.79 6.31 -14.78
N LEU A 200 -0.71 6.98 -15.22
CA LEU A 200 0.29 7.55 -14.33
C LEU A 200 -0.29 8.63 -13.41
N ALA A 201 -1.08 9.55 -13.96
CA ALA A 201 -1.76 10.58 -13.19
C ALA A 201 -2.73 9.95 -12.17
N CYS A 202 -3.51 8.97 -12.61
CA CYS A 202 -4.42 8.20 -11.75
C CYS A 202 -3.69 7.51 -10.59
N ALA A 203 -2.56 6.86 -10.87
CA ALA A 203 -1.76 6.14 -9.89
C ALA A 203 -1.03 7.05 -8.88
N SER A 204 -0.80 8.32 -9.26
CA SER A 204 -0.06 9.30 -8.46
C SER A 204 -0.91 9.96 -7.36
N ILE A 205 -2.24 9.91 -7.46
CA ILE A 205 -3.16 10.57 -6.51
C ILE A 205 -3.44 9.67 -5.28
N PRO A 206 -3.37 10.19 -4.04
CA PRO A 206 -3.74 9.43 -2.84
C PRO A 206 -5.27 9.18 -2.75
N ASN A 207 -5.66 7.88 -2.75
CA ASN A 207 -6.97 7.25 -2.43
C ASN A 207 -8.23 8.13 -2.55
N PRO A 208 -9.07 7.90 -3.60
CA PRO A 208 -10.03 6.77 -3.58
C PRO A 208 -10.11 5.94 -4.89
N LEU A 209 -9.26 6.23 -5.87
CA LEU A 209 -9.35 5.67 -7.24
C LEU A 209 -8.49 4.41 -7.46
N PHE A 210 -7.95 3.85 -6.37
CA PHE A 210 -6.91 2.83 -6.35
C PHE A 210 -7.39 1.48 -6.94
N ASP A 211 -8.58 1.02 -6.57
CA ASP A 211 -9.15 -0.21 -7.13
C ASP A 211 -9.76 0.02 -8.53
N LEU A 212 -10.14 1.27 -8.82
CA LEU A 212 -10.80 1.65 -10.06
C LEU A 212 -9.86 1.55 -11.26
N ALA A 213 -8.62 2.01 -11.12
CA ALA A 213 -7.64 2.02 -12.21
C ALA A 213 -7.26 0.60 -12.66
N GLY A 214 -7.05 -0.33 -11.73
CA GLY A 214 -6.74 -1.73 -12.02
C GLY A 214 -7.86 -2.43 -12.80
N ILE A 215 -9.11 -2.31 -12.31
CA ILE A 215 -10.29 -2.92 -12.94
C ILE A 215 -10.52 -2.32 -14.33
N THR A 216 -10.48 -0.98 -14.44
CA THR A 216 -10.66 -0.25 -15.71
C THR A 216 -9.61 -0.69 -16.74
N CYS A 217 -8.32 -0.66 -16.38
CA CYS A 217 -7.24 -1.04 -17.29
C CYS A 217 -7.33 -2.52 -17.70
N GLY A 218 -7.74 -3.41 -16.79
CA GLY A 218 -7.95 -4.82 -17.08
C GLY A 218 -9.11 -5.02 -18.07
N HIS A 219 -10.26 -4.40 -17.79
CA HIS A 219 -11.45 -4.47 -18.64
C HIS A 219 -11.21 -3.93 -20.05
N PHE A 220 -10.46 -2.84 -20.20
CA PHE A 220 -10.09 -2.27 -21.50
C PHE A 220 -8.89 -2.96 -22.17
N LEU A 221 -8.41 -4.07 -21.60
CA LEU A 221 -7.32 -4.88 -22.15
C LEU A 221 -6.02 -4.09 -22.38
N VAL A 222 -5.77 -3.05 -21.58
CA VAL A 222 -4.54 -2.25 -21.64
C VAL A 222 -3.32 -3.17 -21.49
N PRO A 223 -2.24 -3.01 -22.28
CA PRO A 223 -1.05 -3.84 -22.15
C PRO A 223 -0.47 -3.82 -20.73
N PHE A 224 0.02 -4.97 -20.26
CA PHE A 224 0.52 -5.13 -18.89
C PHE A 224 1.60 -4.11 -18.55
N TRP A 225 2.59 -3.90 -19.44
CA TRP A 225 3.70 -2.99 -19.20
C TRP A 225 3.27 -1.51 -19.17
N THR A 226 2.24 -1.15 -19.92
CA THR A 226 1.66 0.20 -19.90
C THR A 226 1.00 0.47 -18.55
N PHE A 227 0.22 -0.49 -18.06
CA PHE A 227 -0.42 -0.41 -16.75
C PHE A 227 0.62 -0.45 -15.62
N PHE A 228 1.39 -1.53 -15.53
CA PHE A 228 2.33 -1.78 -14.43
C PHE A 228 3.45 -0.73 -14.37
N GLY A 229 3.97 -0.29 -15.53
CA GLY A 229 4.99 0.76 -15.58
C GLY A 229 4.45 2.10 -15.06
N ALA A 230 3.25 2.48 -15.49
CA ALA A 230 2.61 3.71 -15.03
C ALA A 230 2.25 3.66 -13.54
N THR A 231 1.74 2.53 -13.04
CA THR A 231 1.41 2.36 -11.62
C THR A 231 2.66 2.30 -10.74
N LEU A 232 3.73 1.65 -11.19
CA LEU A 232 5.00 1.62 -10.47
C LEU A 232 5.60 3.02 -10.33
N ILE A 233 5.66 3.80 -11.41
CA ILE A 233 6.20 5.17 -11.34
C ILE A 233 5.28 6.06 -10.50
N GLY A 234 3.96 6.01 -10.74
CA GLY A 234 3.01 6.84 -10.02
C GLY A 234 3.03 6.57 -8.52
N LYS A 235 3.13 5.30 -8.12
CA LYS A 235 3.10 4.93 -6.71
C LYS A 235 4.46 4.95 -6.04
N ALA A 236 5.47 4.27 -6.61
CA ALA A 236 6.77 4.09 -5.97
C ALA A 236 7.68 5.33 -6.06
N VAL A 237 7.42 6.20 -7.04
CA VAL A 237 8.20 7.43 -7.23
C VAL A 237 7.35 8.63 -6.81
N ILE A 238 6.31 8.98 -7.58
CA ILE A 238 5.60 10.26 -7.41
C ILE A 238 4.86 10.32 -6.07
N LYS A 239 3.93 9.40 -5.83
CA LYS A 239 3.15 9.33 -4.59
C LYS A 239 4.04 9.21 -3.36
N MET A 240 5.05 8.33 -3.40
CA MET A 240 5.98 8.18 -2.28
C MET A 240 6.78 9.45 -2.00
N HIS A 241 7.22 10.20 -3.01
CA HIS A 241 7.91 11.47 -2.77
C HIS A 241 7.00 12.48 -2.08
N ILE A 242 5.75 12.62 -2.54
CA ILE A 242 4.76 13.50 -1.90
C ILE A 242 4.53 13.09 -0.44
N GLN A 243 4.30 11.80 -0.18
CA GLN A 243 4.07 11.28 1.17
C GLN A 243 5.30 11.47 2.08
N LYS A 244 6.52 11.20 1.58
CA LYS A 244 7.77 11.44 2.32
C LYS A 244 7.94 12.90 2.70
N ILE A 245 7.74 13.82 1.75
CA ILE A 245 7.86 15.26 1.99
C ILE A 245 6.89 15.70 3.10
N PHE A 246 5.63 15.25 3.01
CA PHE A 246 4.63 15.56 4.02
C PHE A 246 5.05 15.09 5.41
N VAL A 247 5.52 13.84 5.56
CA VAL A 247 5.95 13.31 6.85
C VAL A 247 7.21 14.04 7.36
N ILE A 248 8.22 14.24 6.52
CA ILE A 248 9.47 14.90 6.97
C ILE A 248 9.20 16.34 7.43
N ILE A 249 8.32 17.08 6.72
CA ILE A 249 7.90 18.42 7.14
C ILE A 249 7.15 18.36 8.47
N ALA A 250 6.21 17.41 8.63
CA ALA A 250 5.39 17.29 9.83
C ALA A 250 6.18 16.95 11.09
N PHE A 251 7.37 16.35 10.98
CA PHE A 251 8.21 15.93 12.11
C PHE A 251 9.48 16.77 12.31
N ASN A 252 9.66 17.85 11.54
CA ASN A 252 10.78 18.77 11.69
C ASN A 252 10.31 20.10 12.27
N GLU A 253 10.74 20.44 13.49
CA GLU A 253 10.31 21.67 14.19
C GLU A 253 10.65 22.96 13.44
N ILE A 254 11.80 23.01 12.77
CA ILE A 254 12.24 24.17 11.97
C ILE A 254 11.37 24.29 10.71
N LEU A 255 11.02 23.17 10.07
CA LEU A 255 10.15 23.15 8.89
C LEU A 255 8.68 23.35 9.24
N ILE A 256 8.20 22.87 10.39
CA ILE A 256 6.86 23.17 10.92
C ILE A 256 6.76 24.68 11.15
N GLY A 257 7.76 25.32 11.76
CA GLY A 257 7.78 26.77 11.95
C GLY A 257 7.59 27.53 10.63
N LYS A 258 8.40 27.19 9.62
CA LYS A 258 8.29 27.77 8.27
C LYS A 258 6.97 27.44 7.57
N ALA A 259 6.47 26.21 7.69
CA ALA A 259 5.20 25.80 7.09
C ALA A 259 4.00 26.48 7.75
N LEU A 260 4.03 26.66 9.07
CA LEU A 260 3.04 27.44 9.81
C LEU A 260 3.09 28.92 9.43
N ASP A 261 4.27 29.47 9.14
CA ASP A 261 4.41 30.85 8.63
C ASP A 261 3.86 31.01 7.21
N VAL A 262 4.02 30.02 6.34
CA VAL A 262 3.33 29.97 5.03
C VAL A 262 1.82 29.81 5.22
N LEU A 263 1.39 28.99 6.17
CA LEU A 263 -0.03 28.77 6.48
C LEU A 263 -0.73 30.04 7.01
N LYS A 264 0.01 30.95 7.67
CA LYS A 264 -0.48 32.29 8.07
C LYS A 264 -0.89 33.15 6.88
N HIS A 265 -0.32 32.93 5.70
CA HIS A 265 -0.65 33.67 4.48
C HIS A 265 -1.91 33.16 3.79
N ILE A 266 -2.51 32.05 4.25
CA ILE A 266 -3.81 31.59 3.77
C ILE A 266 -4.90 32.33 4.54
N PRO A 267 -5.63 33.27 3.90
CA PRO A 267 -6.70 34.00 4.57
C PRO A 267 -7.80 33.00 4.99
N ILE A 268 -8.44 33.29 6.14
CA ILE A 268 -9.61 32.60 6.72
C ILE A 268 -9.32 31.36 7.59
N MET A 269 -8.48 30.40 7.19
CA MET A 269 -8.28 29.15 7.97
C MET A 269 -6.96 29.04 8.75
N GLY A 270 -5.91 29.78 8.37
CA GLY A 270 -4.56 29.58 8.90
C GLY A 270 -4.43 29.69 10.43
N LYS A 271 -5.05 30.73 11.03
CA LYS A 271 -4.95 30.98 12.49
C LYS A 271 -5.73 29.97 13.34
N ARG A 272 -6.89 29.49 12.88
CA ARG A 272 -7.70 28.49 13.62
C ARG A 272 -7.12 27.07 13.52
N LEU A 273 -6.39 26.77 12.45
CA LEU A 273 -5.78 25.45 12.25
C LEU A 273 -4.39 25.33 12.91
N GLN A 274 -3.70 26.45 13.13
CA GLN A 274 -2.31 26.47 13.62
C GLN A 274 -2.14 25.82 15.00
N GLU A 275 -2.93 26.23 16.00
CA GLU A 275 -2.84 25.71 17.37
C GLU A 275 -3.18 24.22 17.48
N PRO A 276 -4.32 23.72 16.96
CA PRO A 276 -4.64 22.29 17.06
C PRO A 276 -3.65 21.44 16.26
N PHE A 277 -3.14 21.94 15.13
CA PHE A 277 -2.13 21.23 14.35
C PHE A 277 -0.78 21.18 15.07
N LYS A 278 -0.32 22.30 15.64
CA LYS A 278 0.92 22.35 16.44
C LYS A 278 0.82 21.44 17.67
N ALA A 279 -0.31 21.47 18.39
CA ALA A 279 -0.55 20.60 19.54
C ALA A 279 -0.60 19.11 19.13
N PHE A 280 -1.25 18.79 18.01
CA PHE A 280 -1.29 17.42 17.49
C PHE A 280 0.10 16.88 17.13
N LEU A 281 0.91 17.67 16.42
CA LEU A 281 2.28 17.31 16.05
C LEU A 281 3.18 17.14 17.26
N GLN A 282 3.11 18.06 18.24
CA GLN A 282 3.88 17.95 19.49
C GLN A 282 3.51 16.69 20.28
N ASN A 283 2.22 16.36 20.35
CA ASN A 283 1.74 15.17 21.04
C ASN A 283 2.12 13.86 20.32
N GLN A 284 2.13 13.84 18.99
CA GLN A 284 2.64 12.70 18.24
C GLN A 284 4.15 12.52 18.42
N LYS A 285 4.91 13.62 18.37
CA LYS A 285 6.35 13.62 18.63
C LYS A 285 6.66 13.05 20.02
N ALA A 286 6.00 13.55 21.06
CA ALA A 286 6.20 13.07 22.44
C ALA A 286 5.85 11.58 22.64
N ARG A 287 4.83 11.08 21.93
CA ARG A 287 4.46 9.66 21.93
C ARG A 287 5.50 8.79 21.23
N LEU A 288 6.12 9.29 20.17
CA LEU A 288 7.15 8.57 19.43
C LEU A 288 8.47 8.49 20.22
N HIS A 289 8.85 9.56 20.95
CA HIS A 289 10.02 9.53 21.85
C HIS A 289 9.87 8.58 23.06
N ARG A 290 8.66 8.39 23.59
CA ARG A 290 8.42 7.47 24.72
C ARG A 290 8.17 6.02 24.30
N GLY A 291 8.14 5.74 22.99
CA GLY A 291 7.78 4.45 22.42
C GLY A 291 8.75 3.29 22.69
N GLN A 292 9.94 3.55 23.27
CA GLN A 292 10.93 2.52 23.60
C GLN A 292 11.15 2.31 25.11
N ALA A 293 10.57 3.14 25.98
CA ALA A 293 10.70 2.99 27.44
C ALA A 293 9.32 2.92 28.11
N LYS A 294 8.86 1.68 28.36
CA LYS A 294 7.78 1.25 29.28
C LYS A 294 6.41 1.96 29.14
N LYS A 295 5.35 1.12 29.11
CA LYS A 295 3.98 1.50 29.47
C LYS A 295 3.99 2.34 30.76
N ALA A 296 3.76 3.65 30.67
CA ALA A 296 3.50 4.48 31.84
C ALA A 296 2.52 5.62 31.51
N SER A 297 1.37 5.51 32.17
CA SER A 297 0.42 6.55 32.58
C SER A 297 -0.28 7.38 31.52
N GLU A 298 -1.59 7.15 31.43
CA GLU A 298 -2.58 7.98 30.78
C GLU A 298 -2.51 9.46 31.20
N SER A 299 -2.07 10.31 30.30
CA SER A 299 -2.69 11.63 30.12
C SER A 299 -3.12 11.73 28.65
N GLY A 300 -4.12 10.91 28.30
CA GLY A 300 -4.63 10.85 26.93
C GLY A 300 -5.30 12.16 26.56
N ASN A 301 -4.68 12.93 25.66
CA ASN A 301 -5.39 13.96 24.91
C ASN A 301 -6.69 13.36 24.40
N PHE A 302 -7.81 14.01 24.70
CA PHE A 302 -9.15 13.57 24.30
C PHE A 302 -9.21 13.20 22.80
N LEU A 303 -8.53 14.00 21.96
CA LEU A 303 -8.41 13.80 20.52
C LEU A 303 -7.71 12.48 20.16
N ALA A 304 -6.68 12.09 20.92
CA ALA A 304 -5.94 10.86 20.68
C ALA A 304 -6.72 9.61 21.10
N ARG A 305 -7.47 9.67 22.21
CA ARG A 305 -8.42 8.61 22.60
C ARG A 305 -9.58 8.50 21.61
N LEU A 306 -10.08 9.62 21.11
CA LEU A 306 -11.13 9.65 20.09
C LEU A 306 -10.64 9.03 18.77
N PHE A 307 -9.43 9.39 18.34
CA PHE A 307 -8.81 8.84 17.14
C PHE A 307 -8.51 7.35 17.28
N GLU A 308 -8.01 6.91 18.44
CA GLU A 308 -7.80 5.49 18.72
C GLU A 308 -9.11 4.70 18.69
N LYS A 309 -10.18 5.19 19.33
CA LYS A 309 -11.52 4.59 19.26
C LYS A 309 -12.08 4.59 17.83
N PHE A 310 -11.84 5.66 17.07
CA PHE A 310 -12.24 5.75 15.67
C PHE A 310 -11.53 4.68 14.82
N VAL A 311 -10.21 4.53 14.99
CA VAL A 311 -9.42 3.49 14.30
C VAL A 311 -9.90 2.10 14.67
N VAL A 312 -10.13 1.83 15.95
CA VAL A 312 -10.67 0.53 16.41
C VAL A 312 -12.05 0.28 15.82
N ALA A 313 -12.93 1.28 15.80
CA ALA A 313 -14.25 1.16 15.19
C ALA A 313 -14.16 0.88 13.67
N MET A 314 -13.21 1.52 12.97
CA MET A 314 -12.93 1.26 11.56
C MET A 314 -12.45 -0.17 11.33
N ILE A 315 -11.56 -0.69 12.19
CA ILE A 315 -11.06 -2.08 12.11
C ILE A 315 -12.21 -3.07 12.36
N VAL A 316 -13.03 -2.85 13.39
CA VAL A 316 -14.19 -3.71 13.69
C VAL A 316 -15.19 -3.69 12.54
N TYR A 317 -15.54 -2.49 12.04
CA TYR A 317 -16.41 -2.34 10.87
C TYR A 317 -15.86 -3.09 9.66
N PHE A 318 -14.55 -2.98 9.44
CA PHE A 318 -13.88 -3.68 8.36
C PHE A 318 -13.94 -5.21 8.50
N VAL A 319 -13.69 -5.74 9.70
CA VAL A 319 -13.81 -7.19 9.96
C VAL A 319 -15.25 -7.66 9.74
N VAL A 320 -16.24 -6.89 10.20
CA VAL A 320 -17.65 -7.17 9.95
C VAL A 320 -17.96 -7.12 8.45
N SER A 321 -17.39 -6.16 7.72
CA SER A 321 -17.54 -6.04 6.25
C SER A 321 -16.94 -7.25 5.53
N ILE A 322 -15.75 -7.72 5.91
CA ILE A 322 -15.17 -8.97 5.38
C ILE A 322 -16.12 -10.14 5.61
N ILE A 323 -16.59 -10.32 6.85
CA ILE A 323 -17.48 -11.44 7.20
C ILE A 323 -18.77 -11.35 6.38
N ASN A 324 -19.34 -10.16 6.24
CA ASN A 324 -20.56 -9.94 5.47
C ASN A 324 -20.33 -10.21 3.97
N SER A 325 -19.23 -9.73 3.40
CA SER A 325 -18.85 -10.00 2.01
C SER A 325 -18.60 -11.49 1.74
N LEU A 326 -17.92 -12.18 2.67
CA LEU A 326 -17.71 -13.63 2.59
C LEU A 326 -19.03 -14.40 2.72
N ALA A 327 -19.91 -13.99 3.63
CA ALA A 327 -21.23 -14.57 3.80
C ALA A 327 -22.10 -14.39 2.55
N GLN A 328 -22.12 -13.18 1.97
CA GLN A 328 -22.83 -12.89 0.71
C GLN A 328 -22.25 -13.69 -0.46
N SER A 329 -20.92 -13.77 -0.57
CA SER A 329 -20.24 -14.59 -1.58
C SER A 329 -20.57 -16.07 -1.44
N TYR A 330 -20.61 -16.58 -0.20
CA TYR A 330 -20.97 -17.97 0.09
C TYR A 330 -22.44 -18.25 -0.23
N HIS A 331 -23.35 -17.37 0.19
CA HIS A 331 -24.77 -17.45 -0.10
C HIS A 331 -25.04 -17.44 -1.61
N LYS A 332 -24.40 -16.54 -2.36
CA LYS A 332 -24.46 -16.50 -3.82
C LYS A 332 -23.97 -17.80 -4.46
N ARG A 333 -22.86 -18.38 -3.99
CA ARG A 333 -22.36 -19.67 -4.49
C ARG A 333 -23.36 -20.82 -4.27
N ILE A 334 -24.03 -20.86 -3.12
CA ILE A 334 -25.07 -21.88 -2.83
C ILE A 334 -26.27 -21.69 -3.76
N HIS A 335 -26.79 -20.46 -3.89
CA HIS A 335 -27.95 -20.17 -4.73
C HIS A 335 -27.68 -20.38 -6.23
N LYS A 336 -26.45 -20.11 -6.71
CA LYS A 336 -26.06 -20.41 -8.10
C LYS A 336 -26.01 -21.91 -8.39
N LYS A 337 -25.61 -22.73 -7.41
CA LYS A 337 -25.68 -24.20 -7.53
C LYS A 337 -27.13 -24.69 -7.55
N GLY A 338 -28.00 -24.14 -6.70
CA GLY A 338 -29.44 -24.45 -6.69
C GLY A 338 -30.16 -24.06 -8.00
N GLY A 339 -29.85 -22.88 -8.54
CA GLY A 339 -30.42 -22.41 -9.82
C GLY A 339 -30.00 -23.23 -11.04
N LYS A 340 -28.76 -23.72 -11.08
CA LYS A 340 -28.31 -24.64 -12.16
C LYS A 340 -28.96 -26.03 -12.07
N VAL A 341 -29.35 -26.47 -10.88
CA VAL A 341 -30.11 -27.72 -10.68
C VAL A 341 -31.57 -27.53 -11.14
N HIS A 342 -32.24 -26.45 -10.75
CA HIS A 342 -33.60 -26.15 -11.23
C HIS A 342 -33.68 -25.92 -12.74
N ARG A 343 -32.68 -25.26 -13.34
CA ARG A 343 -32.64 -25.01 -14.80
C ARG A 343 -32.33 -26.26 -15.63
N LYS A 344 -31.76 -27.31 -15.03
CA LYS A 344 -31.64 -28.63 -15.64
C LYS A 344 -32.94 -29.42 -15.57
N VAL A 345 -33.63 -29.40 -14.41
CA VAL A 345 -34.92 -30.10 -14.22
C VAL A 345 -36.05 -29.49 -15.07
N ALA A 346 -35.99 -28.19 -15.39
CA ALA A 346 -36.97 -27.54 -16.27
C ALA A 346 -36.69 -27.71 -17.78
N ARG A 347 -35.64 -28.47 -18.16
CA ARG A 347 -35.26 -28.74 -19.56
C ARG A 347 -35.30 -30.22 -19.94
N ASP A 348 -35.63 -31.08 -18.99
CA ASP A 348 -36.04 -32.48 -19.21
C ASP A 348 -37.57 -32.54 -19.05
#